data_AF-A0A0L0FKZ9-F1
#
_entry.id   AF-A0A0L0FKZ9-F1
#
_cell.length_a   1.000
_cell.length_b   1.000
_cell.length_c   1.000
_cell.angle_alpha   90.00
_cell.angle_beta   90.00
_cell.angle_gamma   90.00
#
_symmetry.space_group_name_H-M   'P 1'
#
loop_
_entity.id
_entity.type
_entity.pdbx_description
1 polymer ?
#
loop_
_entity_poly.entity_id
_entity_poly.type
_entity_poly.pdbx_seq_one_letter_code
_entity_poly.pdbx_strand_id
1 'polypeptide(L)'
;MLDESGSIIEDGPEKPEFKGSTRTLRVYLDTNQYYQDIQALNNGGVDIYGGVNLLMRRQAKENNFKAVLETIRNLMNVQCLVPEWLHDVFLGYGDPAMAHYRHTEMKQPTRTFNVNDTFVDIKHLKRSFPSNTIECVVPEDSPECVPPFNIKLPDPGTLDVL
;
A
#
# COMPACT_ATOMS: atom_id res chain seq x y z
N MET A 1 4.79 26.05 11.52
CA MET A 1 4.74 27.53 11.62
C MET A 1 5.12 27.89 13.04
N LEU A 2 5.69 29.07 13.30
CA LEU A 2 6.03 29.48 14.67
C LEU A 2 4.94 30.35 15.28
N ASP A 3 4.70 30.19 16.57
CA ASP A 3 3.87 31.09 17.37
C ASP A 3 4.64 32.36 17.82
N GLU A 4 3.98 33.25 18.57
CA GLU A 4 4.58 34.48 19.10
C GLU A 4 5.76 34.21 20.07
N SER A 5 5.82 33.01 20.65
CA SER A 5 6.90 32.58 21.56
C SER A 5 8.07 31.91 20.82
N GLY A 6 7.94 31.66 19.52
CA GLY A 6 8.93 30.96 18.71
C GLY A 6 8.82 29.42 18.75
N SER A 7 7.75 28.90 19.35
CA SER A 7 7.46 27.45 19.42
C SER A 7 6.81 26.96 18.13
N ILE A 8 7.02 25.68 17.80
CA ILE A 8 6.42 25.08 16.61
C ILE A 8 4.93 24.81 16.90
N ILE A 9 4.07 25.32 16.03
CA ILE A 9 2.64 25.02 16.05
C ILE A 9 2.40 23.68 15.36
N GLU A 10 1.84 22.74 16.12
CA GLU A 10 1.42 21.42 15.65
C GLU A 10 -0.01 21.44 15.10
N ASP A 11 -0.35 20.48 14.23
CA ASP A 11 -1.69 20.36 13.65
C ASP A 11 -2.65 19.77 14.70
N GLY A 12 -3.25 20.66 15.48
CA GLY A 12 -4.26 20.35 16.51
C GLY A 12 -5.64 20.93 16.20
N PRO A 13 -6.67 20.54 16.96
CA PRO A 13 -8.03 21.09 16.81
C PRO A 13 -8.09 22.59 17.13
N GLU A 14 -7.24 23.08 18.03
CA GLU A 14 -7.12 24.50 18.33
C GLU A 14 -6.01 25.11 17.47
N LYS A 15 -6.38 26.03 16.59
CA LYS A 15 -5.44 26.84 15.82
C LYS A 15 -5.19 28.14 16.58
N PRO A 16 -3.94 28.49 16.89
CA PRO A 16 -3.64 29.75 17.56
C PRO A 16 -4.04 30.94 16.66
N GLU A 17 -4.59 31.98 17.29
CA GLU A 17 -4.83 33.24 16.62
C GLU A 17 -3.52 34.02 16.48
N PHE A 18 -3.24 34.50 15.27
CA PHE A 18 -2.03 35.27 14.99
C PHE A 18 -2.37 36.76 14.91
N LYS A 19 -1.62 37.58 15.65
CA LYS A 19 -1.69 39.04 15.51
C LYS A 19 -0.84 39.51 14.32
N GLY A 20 -1.38 40.46 13.55
CA GLY A 20 -0.70 41.05 12.40
C GLY A 20 -0.56 40.13 11.18
N SER A 21 0.24 40.58 10.20
CA SER A 21 0.42 39.91 8.90
C SER A 21 1.74 39.13 8.76
N THR A 22 2.71 39.34 9.65
CA THR A 22 4.00 38.64 9.62
C THR A 22 3.84 37.19 10.06
N ARG A 23 4.43 36.25 9.31
CA ARG A 23 4.44 34.82 9.65
C ARG A 23 5.84 34.25 9.52
N THR A 24 6.26 33.47 10.51
CA THR A 24 7.57 32.81 10.52
C THR A 24 7.41 31.31 10.27
N LEU A 25 8.15 30.80 9.29
CA LEU A 25 8.14 29.39 8.90
C LEU A 25 9.50 28.78 9.20
N ARG A 26 9.53 27.76 10.07
CA ARG A 26 10.68 26.87 10.20
C ARG A 26 10.58 25.79 9.13
N VAL A 27 11.59 25.69 8.28
CA VAL A 27 11.63 24.74 7.15
C VAL A 27 12.86 23.85 7.25
N TYR A 28 12.75 22.64 6.72
CA TYR A 28 13.90 21.76 6.52
C TYR A 28 14.47 21.98 5.12
N LEU A 29 15.78 22.14 5.05
CA LEU A 29 16.54 22.17 3.80
C LEU A 29 17.08 20.77 3.49
N ASP A 30 17.31 20.46 2.21
CA ASP A 30 17.99 19.23 1.84
C ASP A 30 19.45 19.29 2.31
N THR A 31 19.85 18.31 3.12
CA THR A 31 21.17 18.31 3.77
C THR A 31 22.31 18.07 2.77
N ASN A 32 22.08 17.32 1.69
CA ASN A 32 23.09 17.07 0.67
C ASN A 32 23.32 18.33 -0.16
N GLN A 33 22.24 19.00 -0.57
CA GLN A 33 22.34 20.27 -1.30
C GLN A 33 23.01 21.34 -0.43
N TYR A 34 22.59 21.46 0.83
CA TYR A 34 23.21 22.41 1.76
C TYR A 34 24.72 22.19 1.90
N TYR A 35 25.15 20.94 2.05
CA TYR A 35 26.58 20.63 2.10
C TYR A 35 27.32 21.04 0.81
N GLN A 36 26.77 20.73 -0.36
CA GLN A 36 27.36 21.11 -1.65
C GLN A 36 27.46 22.62 -1.82
N ASP A 37 26.42 23.35 -1.43
CA ASP A 37 26.37 24.82 -1.54
C ASP A 37 27.40 25.49 -0.61
N ILE A 38 27.53 25.01 0.63
CA ILE A 38 28.55 25.51 1.56
C ILE A 38 29.97 25.22 1.05
N GLN A 39 30.19 24.06 0.44
CA GLN A 39 31.49 23.76 -0.18
C GLN A 39 31.77 24.68 -1.38
N ALA A 40 30.78 24.96 -2.21
CA ALA A 40 30.92 25.90 -3.32
C ALA A 40 31.22 27.33 -2.81
N LEU A 41 30.55 27.77 -1.75
CA LEU A 41 30.80 29.06 -1.11
C LEU A 41 32.24 29.16 -0.57
N ASN A 42 32.73 28.13 0.11
CA ASN A 42 34.11 28.09 0.62
C ASN A 42 35.16 28.17 -0.50
N ASN A 43 34.81 27.72 -1.71
CA ASN A 43 35.65 27.82 -2.91
C ASN A 43 35.49 29.16 -3.65
N GLY A 44 34.92 30.18 -3.01
CA GLY A 44 34.69 31.51 -3.59
C GLY A 44 33.40 31.65 -4.40
N GLY A 45 32.47 30.71 -4.24
CA GLY A 45 31.14 30.75 -4.84
C GLY A 45 30.21 31.79 -4.20
N VAL A 46 28.95 31.81 -4.65
CA VAL A 46 27.93 32.76 -4.19
C VAL A 46 27.23 32.23 -2.92
N ASP A 47 26.92 33.12 -1.97
CA ASP A 47 26.06 32.79 -0.84
C ASP A 47 24.59 32.75 -1.28
N ILE A 48 24.09 31.54 -1.51
CA ILE A 48 22.72 31.27 -1.95
C ILE A 48 21.72 31.59 -0.84
N TYR A 49 22.06 31.30 0.42
CA TYR A 49 21.12 31.35 1.54
C TYR A 49 20.90 32.77 2.06
N GLY A 50 21.89 33.65 1.91
CA GLY A 50 21.74 35.09 2.15
C GLY A 50 20.87 35.83 1.11
N GLY A 51 20.69 35.24 -0.08
CA GLY A 51 20.02 35.87 -1.22
C GLY A 51 18.53 35.54 -1.40
N VAL A 52 17.94 34.69 -0.55
CA VAL A 52 16.55 34.23 -0.72
C VAL A 52 15.56 35.34 -0.40
N ASN A 53 14.80 35.79 -1.41
CA ASN A 53 13.81 36.86 -1.29
C ASN A 53 12.38 36.45 -1.70
N LEU A 54 12.20 35.23 -2.23
CA LEU A 54 10.91 34.72 -2.69
C LEU A 54 10.68 33.30 -2.16
N LEU A 55 9.50 33.08 -1.58
CA LEU A 55 9.03 31.75 -1.18
C LEU A 55 7.78 31.40 -2.00
N MET A 56 7.86 30.33 -2.80
CA MET A 56 6.75 29.86 -3.62
C MET A 56 6.10 28.62 -3.00
N ARG A 57 4.77 28.65 -2.85
CA ARG A 57 3.97 27.50 -2.40
C ARG A 57 3.25 26.87 -3.58
N ARG A 58 3.30 25.54 -3.69
CA ARG A 58 2.56 24.75 -4.69
C ARG A 58 1.23 24.22 -4.13
N GLN A 59 0.32 23.83 -5.02
CA GLN A 59 -0.93 23.17 -4.63
C GLN A 59 -0.66 21.80 -3.99
N ALA A 60 -1.34 21.49 -2.89
CA ALA A 60 -1.05 20.30 -2.08
C ALA A 60 -1.18 18.98 -2.87
N LYS A 61 -2.18 18.88 -3.75
CA LYS A 61 -2.43 17.65 -4.55
C LYS A 61 -1.29 17.34 -5.54
N GLU A 62 -0.53 18.34 -5.95
CA GLU A 62 0.55 18.22 -6.93
C GLU A 62 1.94 18.23 -6.28
N ASN A 63 2.01 18.37 -4.95
CA ASN A 63 3.26 18.63 -4.21
C ASN A 63 3.73 17.42 -3.38
N ASN A 64 3.56 16.20 -3.89
CA ASN A 64 3.90 14.97 -3.18
C ASN A 64 5.24 14.35 -3.61
N PHE A 65 5.95 14.95 -4.57
CA PHE A 65 7.16 14.38 -5.18
C PHE A 65 8.27 14.06 -4.16
N LYS A 66 8.50 14.95 -3.19
CA LYS A 66 9.53 14.74 -2.15
C LYS A 66 9.24 13.48 -1.32
N ALA A 67 8.01 13.37 -0.80
CA ALA A 67 7.61 12.25 0.06
C ALA A 67 7.70 10.90 -0.68
N VAL A 68 7.34 10.88 -1.96
CA VAL A 68 7.47 9.70 -2.82
C VAL A 68 8.93 9.32 -3.02
N LEU A 69 9.80 10.28 -3.38
CA LEU A 69 11.23 10.03 -3.57
C LEU A 69 11.93 9.58 -2.28
N GLU A 70 11.55 10.15 -1.15
CA GLU A 70 12.04 9.76 0.17
C GLU A 70 11.64 8.32 0.50
N THR A 71 10.39 7.93 0.16
CA THR A 71 9.92 6.56 0.33
C THR A 71 10.66 5.59 -0.58
N ILE A 72 10.89 5.93 -1.85
CA ILE A 72 11.69 5.12 -2.79
C ILE A 72 13.11 4.92 -2.26
N ARG A 73 13.75 6.00 -1.78
CA ARG A 73 15.09 5.93 -1.17
C ARG A 73 15.09 5.03 0.06
N ASN A 74 14.10 5.16 0.92
CA ASN A 74 13.97 4.32 2.11
C ASN A 74 13.78 2.84 1.72
N LEU A 75 12.96 2.55 0.71
CA LEU A 75 12.77 1.19 0.20
C LEU A 75 14.06 0.58 -0.37
N MET A 76 14.92 1.37 -1.01
CA MET A 76 16.22 0.89 -1.48
C MET A 76 17.21 0.59 -0.36
N ASN A 77 17.07 1.25 0.80
CA ASN A 77 17.96 1.07 1.96
C ASN A 77 17.51 -0.07 2.89
N VAL A 78 16.28 -0.56 2.74
CA VAL A 78 15.75 -1.70 3.49
C VAL A 78 15.86 -2.96 2.62
N GLN A 79 16.07 -4.12 3.23
CA GLN A 79 15.90 -5.39 2.49
C GLN A 79 14.44 -5.47 2.03
N CYS A 80 14.21 -5.33 0.72
CA CYS A 80 12.87 -5.36 0.15
C CYS A 80 12.27 -6.76 0.37
N LEU A 81 11.36 -6.88 1.33
CA LEU A 81 10.68 -8.14 1.66
C LEU A 81 9.52 -8.38 0.68
N VAL A 82 9.84 -8.57 -0.60
CA VAL A 82 8.84 -9.09 -1.55
C VAL A 82 8.70 -10.60 -1.27
N PRO A 83 7.48 -11.13 -1.13
CA PRO A 83 7.29 -12.57 -1.01
C PRO A 83 7.94 -13.32 -2.18
N GLU A 84 8.64 -14.41 -1.91
CA GLU A 84 9.40 -15.16 -2.93
C GLU A 84 8.54 -15.54 -4.14
N TRP A 85 7.29 -15.94 -3.92
CA TRP A 85 6.34 -16.32 -4.98
C TRP A 85 5.93 -15.16 -5.91
N LEU A 86 6.13 -13.91 -5.49
CA LEU A 86 5.81 -12.70 -6.27
C LEU A 86 7.05 -12.08 -6.91
N HIS A 87 8.24 -12.37 -6.39
CA HIS A 87 9.48 -11.70 -6.78
C HIS A 87 9.74 -11.75 -8.28
N ASP A 88 9.68 -12.94 -8.89
CA ASP A 88 9.98 -13.12 -10.31
C ASP A 88 8.90 -12.52 -11.21
N VAL A 89 7.62 -12.71 -10.83
CA VAL A 89 6.47 -12.12 -11.53
C VAL A 89 6.54 -10.60 -11.49
N PHE A 90 6.92 -10.01 -10.36
CA PHE A 90 7.07 -8.56 -10.19
C PHE A 90 8.19 -7.99 -11.06
N LEU A 91 9.31 -8.71 -11.18
CA LEU A 91 10.42 -8.32 -12.05
C LEU A 91 10.16 -8.60 -13.54
N GLY A 92 9.09 -9.32 -13.87
CA GLY A 92 8.67 -9.63 -15.23
C GLY A 92 9.36 -10.84 -15.84
N TYR A 93 9.94 -11.72 -15.02
CA TYR A 93 10.53 -12.99 -15.44
C TYR A 93 9.64 -14.17 -14.99
N GLY A 94 9.91 -15.37 -15.52
CA GLY A 94 9.21 -16.60 -15.12
C GLY A 94 7.82 -16.75 -15.73
N ASP A 95 7.01 -17.64 -15.15
CA ASP A 95 5.63 -17.90 -15.57
C ASP A 95 4.67 -16.91 -14.86
N PRO A 96 3.84 -16.14 -15.58
CA PRO A 96 2.84 -15.27 -14.97
C PRO A 96 1.81 -16.03 -14.11
N ALA A 97 1.65 -17.34 -14.29
CA ALA A 97 0.74 -18.17 -13.50
C ALA A 97 1.31 -18.60 -12.14
N MET A 98 2.58 -18.29 -11.81
CA MET A 98 3.20 -18.66 -10.52
C MET A 98 2.48 -18.04 -9.31
N ALA A 99 1.96 -16.81 -9.47
CA ALA A 99 1.20 -16.11 -8.44
C ALA A 99 -0.30 -16.48 -8.43
N HIS A 100 -0.74 -17.41 -9.28
CA HIS A 100 -2.13 -17.83 -9.33
C HIS A 100 -2.45 -18.77 -8.16
N TYR A 101 -3.64 -18.63 -7.54
CA TYR A 101 -4.03 -19.40 -6.36
C TYR A 101 -4.06 -20.92 -6.54
N ARG A 102 -4.13 -21.41 -7.81
CA ARG A 102 -4.06 -22.85 -8.14
C ARG A 102 -2.63 -23.38 -8.22
N HIS A 103 -1.63 -22.51 -8.25
CA HIS A 103 -0.25 -22.92 -8.40
C HIS A 103 0.25 -23.55 -7.09
N THR A 104 0.79 -24.76 -7.19
CA THR A 104 1.11 -25.65 -6.07
C THR A 104 2.28 -25.20 -5.20
N GLU A 105 3.04 -24.19 -5.61
CA GLU A 105 4.16 -23.64 -4.83
C GLU A 105 3.74 -22.71 -3.70
N MET A 106 2.47 -22.26 -3.66
CA MET A 106 1.92 -21.68 -2.44
C MET A 106 1.85 -22.78 -1.38
N LYS A 107 2.83 -22.82 -0.47
CA LYS A 107 3.04 -23.91 0.49
C LYS A 107 1.85 -24.23 1.41
N GLN A 108 0.80 -23.39 1.46
CA GLN A 108 -0.41 -23.62 2.26
C GLN A 108 -1.67 -22.96 1.64
N PRO A 109 -2.28 -23.51 0.58
CA PRO A 109 -3.57 -23.02 0.14
C PRO A 109 -4.63 -23.50 1.14
N THR A 110 -5.25 -22.58 1.87
CA THR A 110 -6.44 -22.89 2.67
C THR A 110 -7.54 -23.37 1.74
N ARG A 111 -7.77 -24.68 1.69
CA ARG A 111 -8.75 -25.30 0.79
C ARG A 111 -10.17 -25.28 1.30
N THR A 112 -10.34 -25.12 2.61
CA THR A 112 -11.64 -24.95 3.24
C THR A 112 -11.77 -23.52 3.72
N PHE A 113 -12.72 -22.78 3.16
CA PHE A 113 -12.98 -21.41 3.58
C PHE A 113 -14.48 -21.20 3.82
N ASN A 114 -14.77 -20.45 4.88
CA ASN A 114 -16.12 -19.99 5.16
C ASN A 114 -16.42 -18.81 4.22
N VAL A 115 -17.44 -18.96 3.39
CA VAL A 115 -17.86 -17.92 2.43
C VAL A 115 -18.86 -16.94 3.05
N ASN A 116 -19.15 -17.05 4.34
CA ASN A 116 -20.04 -16.17 5.09
C ASN A 116 -21.37 -15.97 4.34
N ASP A 117 -21.67 -14.72 3.97
CA ASP A 117 -22.87 -14.25 3.28
C ASP A 117 -22.69 -14.09 1.76
N THR A 118 -21.60 -14.61 1.18
CA THR A 118 -21.34 -14.53 -0.28
C THR A 118 -22.49 -15.14 -1.10
N PHE A 119 -23.12 -16.21 -0.60
CA PHE A 119 -24.24 -16.87 -1.27
C PHE A 119 -25.52 -16.78 -0.43
N VAL A 120 -26.57 -16.23 -1.04
CA VAL A 120 -27.93 -16.15 -0.48
C VAL A 120 -28.53 -17.53 -0.20
N ASP A 121 -28.36 -18.50 -1.10
CA ASP A 121 -28.85 -19.87 -0.96
C ASP A 121 -27.99 -20.87 -1.76
N ILE A 122 -28.28 -22.17 -1.62
CA ILE A 122 -27.56 -23.24 -2.32
C ILE A 122 -27.72 -23.16 -3.85
N LYS A 123 -28.84 -22.62 -4.34
CA LYS A 123 -29.09 -22.46 -5.78
C LYS A 123 -28.19 -21.37 -6.37
N HIS A 124 -27.99 -20.28 -5.64
CA HIS A 124 -27.05 -19.22 -6.00
C HIS A 124 -25.62 -19.75 -6.03
N LEU A 125 -25.22 -20.56 -5.04
CA LEU A 125 -23.91 -21.22 -5.03
C LEU A 125 -23.71 -22.09 -6.28
N LYS A 126 -24.69 -22.95 -6.63
CA LYS A 126 -24.65 -23.78 -7.85
C LYS A 126 -24.58 -22.98 -9.14
N ARG A 127 -25.35 -21.90 -9.24
CA ARG A 127 -25.33 -21.02 -10.41
C ARG A 127 -23.99 -20.31 -10.59
N SER A 128 -23.28 -20.02 -9.50
CA SER A 128 -21.98 -19.35 -9.53
C SER A 128 -20.84 -20.25 -10.01
N PHE A 129 -20.99 -21.57 -9.94
CA PHE A 129 -20.01 -22.55 -10.44
C PHE A 129 -20.65 -23.56 -11.41
N PRO A 130 -21.13 -23.11 -12.59
CA PRO A 130 -21.91 -23.96 -13.50
C PRO A 130 -21.08 -25.10 -14.12
N SER A 131 -19.76 -24.97 -14.14
CA SER A 131 -18.83 -25.96 -14.69
C SER A 131 -18.27 -26.92 -13.63
N ASN A 132 -18.72 -26.83 -12.38
CA ASN A 132 -18.23 -27.65 -11.27
C ASN A 132 -19.39 -28.45 -10.66
N THR A 133 -19.11 -29.69 -10.28
CA THR A 133 -20.04 -30.49 -9.48
C THR A 133 -19.93 -30.07 -8.02
N ILE A 134 -21.06 -29.70 -7.40
CA ILE A 134 -21.12 -29.29 -5.99
C ILE A 134 -21.82 -30.39 -5.20
N GLU A 135 -21.07 -31.00 -4.28
CA GLU A 135 -21.57 -32.01 -3.35
C GLU A 135 -21.82 -31.38 -1.98
N CYS A 136 -23.05 -31.54 -1.48
CA CYS A 136 -23.42 -31.05 -0.16
C CYS A 136 -23.25 -32.19 0.87
N VAL A 137 -22.59 -31.90 2.00
CA VAL A 137 -22.43 -32.87 3.10
C VAL A 137 -23.77 -33.22 3.74
N VAL A 138 -24.72 -32.29 3.69
CA VAL A 138 -26.08 -32.41 4.19
C VAL A 138 -27.06 -32.39 3.00
N PRO A 139 -28.18 -33.14 3.02
CA PRO A 139 -29.19 -33.07 1.96
C PRO A 139 -29.64 -31.63 1.67
N GLU A 140 -29.89 -31.32 0.40
CA GLU A 140 -30.24 -29.95 -0.05
C GLU A 140 -31.54 -29.42 0.56
N ASP A 141 -32.50 -30.30 0.82
CA ASP A 141 -33.78 -29.96 1.45
C ASP A 141 -33.70 -29.91 2.99
N SER A 142 -32.50 -30.13 3.55
CA SER A 142 -32.30 -30.02 4.99
C SER A 142 -32.42 -28.55 5.44
N PRO A 143 -33.07 -28.27 6.57
CA PRO A 143 -33.09 -26.94 7.17
C PRO A 143 -31.69 -26.44 7.57
N GLU A 144 -30.69 -27.32 7.61
CA GLU A 144 -29.29 -26.99 7.87
C GLU A 144 -28.52 -26.57 6.60
N CYS A 145 -29.08 -26.76 5.39
CA CYS A 145 -28.48 -26.35 4.12
C CYS A 145 -28.73 -24.85 3.83
N VAL A 146 -28.43 -24.01 4.81
CA VAL A 146 -28.59 -22.55 4.77
C VAL A 146 -27.23 -21.88 5.01
N PRO A 147 -27.02 -20.66 4.51
CA PRO A 147 -25.79 -19.93 4.78
C PRO A 147 -25.57 -19.69 6.30
N PRO A 148 -24.32 -19.57 6.76
CA PRO A 148 -23.09 -19.50 5.97
C PRO A 148 -22.59 -20.87 5.49
N PHE A 149 -22.08 -20.92 4.26
CA PHE A 149 -21.52 -22.14 3.68
C PHE A 149 -20.00 -22.23 3.94
N ASN A 150 -19.50 -23.44 4.18
CA ASN A 150 -18.07 -23.75 4.16
C ASN A 150 -17.75 -24.52 2.88
N ILE A 151 -16.93 -23.93 2.00
CA ILE A 151 -16.56 -24.54 0.73
C ILE A 151 -15.20 -25.21 0.87
N LYS A 152 -15.10 -26.47 0.43
CA LYS A 152 -13.85 -27.21 0.31
C LYS A 152 -13.50 -27.40 -1.17
N LEU A 153 -12.34 -26.90 -1.59
CA LEU A 153 -11.81 -27.11 -2.94
C LEU A 153 -11.19 -28.51 -3.08
N PRO A 154 -11.22 -29.11 -4.28
CA PRO A 154 -10.59 -30.41 -4.55
C PRO A 154 -9.06 -30.36 -4.43
N ASP A 155 -8.44 -31.52 -4.26
CA ASP A 155 -7.00 -31.64 -4.16
C ASP A 155 -6.31 -31.49 -5.56
N PRO A 156 -5.17 -30.81 -5.67
CA PRO A 156 -4.44 -30.64 -6.91
C PRO A 156 -3.88 -32.00 -7.32
N GLY A 157 -4.38 -32.52 -8.44
CA GLY A 157 -3.95 -33.79 -9.02
C GLY A 157 -5.02 -34.88 -9.04
N THR A 158 -6.21 -34.67 -8.43
CA THR A 158 -7.39 -35.49 -8.76
C THR A 158 -7.92 -35.05 -10.12
N LEU A 159 -7.46 -35.75 -11.17
CA LEU A 159 -8.21 -35.90 -12.40
C LEU A 159 -9.46 -36.70 -12.04
N ASP A 160 -10.57 -36.01 -11.81
CA ASP A 160 -11.88 -36.65 -11.78
C ASP A 160 -12.16 -37.13 -13.21
N VAL A 161 -11.76 -38.38 -13.49
CA VAL A 161 -12.20 -39.09 -14.68
C VAL A 161 -13.66 -39.47 -14.42
N LEU A 162 -14.55 -38.90 -15.25
CA LEU A 162 -16.01 -39.08 -15.23
C LEU A 162 -16.44 -40.56 -15.10
#